data_AF-I3T0B4-F1
#
_entry.id   AF-I3T0B4-F1
#
_cell.length_a   1.000
_cell.length_b   1.000
_cell.length_c   1.000
_cell.angle_alpha   90.00
_cell.angle_beta   90.00
_cell.angle_gamma   90.00
#
_symmetry.space_group_name_H-M   'P 1'
#
loop_
_entity.id
_entity.type
_entity.pdbx_description
1 polymer ?
#
loop_
_entity_poly.entity_id
_entity_poly.type
_entity_poly.pdbx_seq_one_letter_code
_entity_poly.pdbx_strand_id
1 'polypeptide(L)'
;MFVGAAGLLGLGSGPMSFVGQLGGQAGGTFSYCLVSRGTESSGSLEFGRESVPVGASWVSLIHNPRAPSFYYIGLSGLGVGGLRVPISEDIFRLNELGEGGVVMDTGTAVTRLPAAAYNAFRDAFVAQTTNLPKTSGVSIFDTCYDLNGFVTVRVPTISFYFLGGPILTLPARNFLIPVDSVGTFCFAFAPSSSGLSIIGNIQQEGIEISVDGANGYIGFGPNIC
;
A
#
# COMPACT_ATOMS: atom_id res chain seq x y z
N MET A 1 1.17 -19.02 7.14
CA MET A 1 1.60 -17.62 7.37
C MET A 1 2.42 -17.63 8.64
N PHE A 2 3.64 -17.05 8.68
CA PHE A 2 4.53 -16.98 9.87
C PHE A 2 5.41 -18.20 10.19
N VAL A 3 5.86 -18.97 9.18
CA VAL A 3 6.87 -20.03 9.43
C VAL A 3 8.14 -19.40 10.02
N GLY A 4 8.54 -19.84 11.20
CA GLY A 4 9.74 -19.35 11.90
C GLY A 4 9.54 -18.13 12.80
N ALA A 5 8.32 -17.57 12.91
CA ALA A 5 8.03 -16.50 13.87
C ALA A 5 7.27 -17.00 15.10
N ALA A 6 7.58 -16.46 16.28
CA ALA A 6 6.92 -16.80 17.53
C ALA A 6 5.61 -16.02 17.78
N GLY A 7 5.31 -15.00 16.96
CA GLY A 7 4.12 -14.17 17.13
C GLY A 7 4.08 -12.97 16.20
N LEU A 8 3.17 -12.03 16.52
CA LEU A 8 2.94 -10.79 15.79
C LEU A 8 3.19 -9.58 16.71
N LEU A 9 3.85 -8.55 16.18
CA LEU A 9 4.00 -7.26 16.84
C LEU A 9 2.90 -6.32 16.36
N GLY A 10 1.91 -6.03 17.22
CA GLY A 10 0.82 -5.13 16.87
C GLY A 10 1.23 -3.66 16.99
N LEU A 11 1.14 -2.91 15.88
CA LEU A 11 1.52 -1.48 15.81
C LEU A 11 0.31 -0.53 15.68
N GLY A 12 -0.91 -1.02 15.88
CA GLY A 12 -2.12 -0.20 15.75
C GLY A 12 -2.21 0.96 16.76
N SER A 13 -3.23 1.81 16.63
CA SER A 13 -3.44 3.00 17.48
C SER A 13 -4.10 2.69 18.84
N GLY A 14 -4.34 1.42 19.17
CA GLY A 14 -4.97 1.02 20.43
C GLY A 14 -4.01 0.98 21.62
N PRO A 15 -4.50 1.08 22.87
CA PRO A 15 -3.65 1.11 24.07
C PRO A 15 -2.86 -0.18 24.30
N MET A 16 -3.32 -1.31 23.74
CA MET A 16 -2.63 -2.60 23.82
C MET A 16 -1.61 -2.82 22.68
N SER A 17 -1.47 -1.89 21.74
CA SER A 17 -0.41 -1.99 20.73
C SER A 17 0.96 -1.79 21.37
N PHE A 18 2.02 -2.21 20.69
CA PHE A 18 3.37 -1.98 21.17
C PHE A 18 3.66 -0.48 21.33
N VAL A 19 3.25 0.33 20.36
CA VAL A 19 3.38 1.80 20.41
C VAL A 19 2.59 2.38 21.59
N GLY A 20 1.38 1.88 21.84
CA GLY A 20 0.57 2.28 23.00
C GLY A 20 1.21 1.91 24.34
N GLN A 21 1.83 0.72 24.41
CA GLN A 21 2.48 0.21 25.62
C GLN A 21 3.85 0.85 25.91
N LEU A 22 4.56 1.34 24.88
CA LEU A 22 5.73 2.21 25.07
C LEU A 22 5.37 3.55 25.75
N GLY A 23 4.07 3.88 25.79
CA GLY A 23 3.56 5.10 26.41
C GLY A 23 4.10 6.36 25.72
N GLY A 24 4.24 7.44 26.49
CA GLY A 24 4.77 8.72 25.98
C GLY A 24 6.23 8.66 25.53
N GLN A 25 6.97 7.58 25.79
CA GLN A 25 8.41 7.48 25.47
C GLN A 25 8.68 7.51 23.96
N ALA A 26 7.81 6.88 23.16
CA ALA A 26 7.87 6.93 21.70
C ALA A 26 7.07 8.11 21.11
N GLY A 27 6.43 8.93 21.95
CA GLY A 27 5.61 10.06 21.52
C GLY A 27 4.43 9.70 20.63
N GLY A 28 4.02 8.42 20.57
CA GLY A 28 3.00 7.92 19.64
C GLY A 28 3.46 7.85 18.18
N THR A 29 4.78 7.85 17.96
CA THR A 29 5.40 7.93 16.63
C THR A 29 6.31 6.73 16.34
N PHE A 30 6.29 6.27 15.11
CA PHE A 30 7.21 5.27 14.60
C PHE A 30 7.37 5.39 13.08
N SER A 31 8.46 4.89 12.54
CA SER A 31 8.62 4.70 11.10
C SER A 31 9.08 3.30 10.78
N TYR A 32 8.84 2.88 9.55
CA TYR A 32 9.34 1.62 9.05
C TYR A 32 9.70 1.72 7.58
N CYS A 33 10.63 0.87 7.18
CA CYS A 33 10.81 0.58 5.77
C CYS A 33 10.79 -0.92 5.48
N LEU A 34 9.91 -1.30 4.55
CA LEU A 34 9.78 -2.65 4.07
C LEU A 34 10.71 -2.87 2.88
N VAL A 35 11.42 -3.99 2.89
CA VAL A 35 12.29 -4.42 1.79
C VAL A 35 11.64 -5.56 1.03
N SER A 36 11.95 -5.66 -0.27
CA SER A 36 11.42 -6.73 -1.12
C SER A 36 11.88 -8.10 -0.65
N ARG A 37 10.94 -9.06 -0.65
CA ARG A 37 11.23 -10.44 -0.28
C ARG A 37 12.29 -11.05 -1.19
N GLY A 38 13.18 -11.86 -0.61
CA GLY A 38 14.25 -12.54 -1.33
C GLY A 38 15.46 -11.65 -1.63
N THR A 39 15.51 -10.43 -1.08
CA THR A 39 16.73 -9.62 -1.03
C THR A 39 17.50 -9.92 0.25
N GLU A 40 18.83 -9.75 0.21
CA GLU A 40 19.70 -9.80 1.39
C GLU A 40 19.64 -8.49 2.21
N SER A 41 18.83 -7.53 1.78
CA SER A 41 18.63 -6.25 2.45
C SER A 41 17.80 -6.43 3.73
N SER A 42 18.06 -5.60 4.73
CA SER A 42 17.26 -5.53 5.95
C SER A 42 16.41 -4.27 5.93
N GLY A 43 15.13 -4.40 6.28
CA GLY A 43 14.27 -3.25 6.55
C GLY A 43 14.54 -2.62 7.91
N SER A 44 13.80 -1.56 8.23
CA SER A 44 13.87 -0.86 9.51
C SER A 44 12.49 -0.74 10.17
N LEU A 45 12.50 -0.65 11.50
CA LEU A 45 11.36 -0.25 12.33
C LEU A 45 11.93 0.55 13.49
N GLU A 46 11.61 1.83 13.53
CA GLU A 46 12.15 2.79 14.48
C GLU A 46 11.01 3.45 15.25
N PHE A 47 11.20 3.65 16.56
CA PHE A 47 10.19 4.25 17.44
C PHE A 47 10.71 5.58 17.99
N GLY A 48 9.80 6.55 18.14
CA GLY A 48 10.14 7.87 18.66
C GLY A 48 10.18 8.95 17.58
N ARG A 49 10.19 10.21 18.01
CA ARG A 49 10.03 11.37 17.11
C ARG A 49 11.17 11.53 16.11
N GLU A 50 12.36 11.08 16.47
CA GLU A 50 13.54 11.11 15.59
C GLU A 50 13.40 10.16 14.39
N SER A 51 12.45 9.22 14.42
CA SER A 51 12.12 8.32 13.30
C SER A 51 11.32 9.02 12.19
N VAL A 52 10.95 10.29 12.38
CA VAL A 52 10.15 11.04 11.41
C VAL A 52 11.06 11.73 10.39
N PRO A 53 11.01 11.36 9.10
CA PRO A 53 11.93 11.86 8.10
C PRO A 53 11.60 13.29 7.67
N VAL A 54 12.65 14.03 7.32
CA VAL A 54 12.54 15.34 6.68
C VAL A 54 12.12 15.13 5.22
N GLY A 55 11.10 15.86 4.76
CA GLY A 55 10.65 15.82 3.37
C GLY A 55 9.60 14.75 3.06
N ALA A 56 9.03 14.08 4.05
CA ALA A 56 7.86 13.23 3.84
C ALA A 56 6.64 14.05 3.36
N SER A 57 5.86 13.42 2.49
CA SER A 57 4.53 13.88 2.13
C SER A 57 3.52 13.36 3.16
N TRP A 58 2.90 14.28 3.90
CA TRP A 58 1.99 13.93 5.00
C TRP A 58 0.53 13.92 4.56
N VAL A 59 -0.22 12.94 5.03
CA VAL A 59 -1.67 12.88 4.89
C VAL A 59 -2.31 12.65 6.26
N SER A 60 -3.51 13.21 6.46
CA SER A 60 -4.23 13.05 7.73
C SER A 60 -4.75 11.64 7.91
N LEU A 61 -4.63 11.11 9.12
CA LEU A 61 -5.32 9.91 9.54
C LEU A 61 -6.82 10.20 9.69
N ILE A 62 -7.63 9.25 9.26
CA ILE A 62 -9.08 9.29 9.43
C ILE A 62 -9.44 8.44 10.64
N HIS A 63 -10.33 8.93 11.50
CA HIS A 63 -10.78 8.17 12.66
C HIS A 63 -12.01 7.32 12.33
N ASN A 64 -11.92 6.01 12.55
CA ASN A 64 -13.09 5.12 12.53
C ASN A 64 -13.44 4.69 13.97
N PRO A 65 -14.57 5.15 14.54
CA PRO A 65 -14.95 4.80 15.92
C PRO A 65 -15.26 3.31 16.09
N ARG A 66 -15.61 2.58 15.02
CA ARG A 66 -15.84 1.12 15.07
C ARG A 66 -14.56 0.30 15.02
N ALA A 67 -13.49 0.87 14.49
CA ALA A 67 -12.22 0.16 14.35
C ALA A 67 -11.05 1.11 14.67
N PRO A 68 -10.99 1.62 15.92
CA PRO A 68 -10.12 2.72 16.31
C PRO A 68 -8.63 2.35 16.35
N SER A 69 -8.29 1.08 16.16
CA SER A 69 -6.92 0.57 16.13
C SER A 69 -6.27 0.61 14.75
N PHE A 70 -7.04 0.76 13.67
CA PHE A 70 -6.50 0.81 12.31
C PHE A 70 -6.13 2.22 11.89
N TYR A 71 -5.06 2.32 11.11
CA TYR A 71 -4.66 3.58 10.46
C TYR A 71 -5.43 3.74 9.16
N TYR A 72 -6.54 4.48 9.21
CA TYR A 72 -7.25 4.88 8.01
C TYR A 72 -6.63 6.13 7.40
N ILE A 73 -6.63 6.19 6.07
CA ILE A 73 -6.15 7.33 5.30
C ILE A 73 -7.18 7.74 4.25
N GLY A 74 -7.11 8.98 3.81
CA GLY A 74 -7.96 9.48 2.73
C GLY A 74 -7.37 9.20 1.36
N LEU A 75 -7.93 8.25 0.61
CA LEU A 75 -7.62 8.07 -0.81
C LEU A 75 -8.69 8.76 -1.66
N SER A 76 -8.28 9.62 -2.59
CA SER A 76 -9.17 10.34 -3.49
C SER A 76 -9.21 9.73 -4.90
N GLY A 77 -8.20 8.95 -5.29
CA GLY A 77 -8.19 8.32 -6.60
C GLY A 77 -6.93 7.54 -6.92
N LEU A 78 -6.94 6.97 -8.12
CA LEU A 78 -5.86 6.14 -8.67
C LEU A 78 -5.45 6.70 -10.03
N GLY A 79 -4.17 6.55 -10.38
CA GLY A 79 -3.60 7.00 -11.66
C GLY A 79 -2.86 5.91 -12.40
N VAL A 80 -2.97 5.95 -13.74
CA VAL A 80 -2.24 5.08 -14.67
C VAL A 80 -1.67 5.93 -15.79
N GLY A 81 -0.34 5.92 -15.96
CA GLY A 81 0.35 6.66 -17.02
C GLY A 81 0.20 8.19 -16.90
N GLY A 82 0.10 8.70 -15.67
CA GLY A 82 -0.13 10.12 -15.39
C GLY A 82 -1.59 10.58 -15.57
N LEU A 83 -2.50 9.69 -15.95
CA LEU A 83 -3.93 9.98 -16.07
C LEU A 83 -4.69 9.42 -14.88
N ARG A 84 -5.58 10.24 -14.29
CA ARG A 84 -6.48 9.79 -13.22
C ARG A 84 -7.55 8.85 -13.81
N VAL A 85 -7.73 7.69 -13.18
CA VAL A 85 -8.75 6.72 -13.59
C VAL A 85 -10.14 7.25 -13.20
N PRO A 86 -11.16 7.15 -14.07
CA PRO A 86 -12.51 7.69 -13.81
C PRO A 86 -13.27 6.85 -12.78
N ILE A 87 -12.89 6.99 -11.51
CA ILE A 87 -13.49 6.34 -10.34
C ILE A 87 -14.00 7.43 -9.41
N SER A 88 -15.23 7.29 -8.91
CA SER A 88 -15.76 8.21 -7.89
C SER A 88 -14.97 8.06 -6.60
N GLU A 89 -14.55 9.19 -6.02
CA GLU A 89 -13.89 9.25 -4.71
C GLU A 89 -14.73 8.60 -3.60
N ASP A 90 -16.06 8.66 -3.72
CA ASP A 90 -16.99 8.07 -2.74
C ASP A 90 -16.75 6.58 -2.49
N ILE A 91 -16.18 5.86 -3.47
CA ILE A 91 -15.91 4.41 -3.32
C ILE A 91 -14.83 4.11 -2.27
N PHE A 92 -13.98 5.10 -1.97
CA PHE A 92 -12.90 5.00 -0.98
C PHE A 92 -13.28 5.62 0.37
N ARG A 93 -14.45 6.26 0.48
CA ARG A 93 -14.84 7.00 1.67
C ARG A 93 -15.24 6.06 2.80
N LEU A 94 -14.84 6.43 4.03
CA LEU A 94 -15.38 5.86 5.26
C LEU A 94 -16.75 6.50 5.52
N ASN A 95 -17.82 5.71 5.58
CA ASN A 95 -19.17 6.23 5.82
C ASN A 95 -19.43 6.49 7.32
N GLU A 96 -20.55 7.16 7.62
CA GLU A 96 -20.95 7.50 9.00
C GLU A 96 -21.22 6.25 9.86
N LEU A 97 -21.50 5.09 9.24
CA LEU A 97 -21.69 3.81 9.91
C LEU A 97 -20.36 3.10 10.22
N GLY A 98 -19.22 3.68 9.83
CA GLY A 98 -17.88 3.12 10.04
C GLY A 98 -17.50 2.02 9.04
N GLU A 99 -18.15 1.97 7.88
CA GLU A 99 -17.92 1.00 6.81
C GLU A 99 -17.15 1.65 5.63
N GLY A 100 -16.42 0.83 4.88
CA GLY A 100 -15.56 1.31 3.80
C GLY A 100 -14.29 1.97 4.32
N GLY A 101 -13.78 2.97 3.60
CA GLY A 101 -12.49 3.61 3.90
C GLY A 101 -11.29 2.89 3.28
N VAL A 102 -10.11 3.42 3.58
CA VAL A 102 -8.81 2.88 3.16
C VAL A 102 -7.91 2.72 4.37
N VAL A 103 -7.39 1.52 4.60
CA VAL A 103 -6.45 1.24 5.70
C VAL A 103 -5.06 0.91 5.19
N MET A 104 -4.04 1.29 5.96
CA MET A 104 -2.67 0.83 5.78
C MET A 104 -2.47 -0.49 6.53
N ASP A 105 -2.05 -1.55 5.83
CA ASP A 105 -1.87 -2.86 6.44
C ASP A 105 -0.61 -3.58 5.92
N THR A 106 0.35 -3.79 6.82
CA THR A 106 1.58 -4.54 6.52
C THR A 106 1.35 -6.07 6.49
N GLY A 107 0.23 -6.54 7.05
CA GLY A 107 -0.16 -7.95 7.07
C GLY A 107 -0.79 -8.45 5.76
N THR A 108 -1.33 -7.55 4.95
CA THR A 108 -1.88 -7.85 3.62
C THR A 108 -0.81 -7.73 2.56
N ALA A 109 -0.63 -8.76 1.72
CA ALA A 109 0.43 -8.78 0.70
C ALA A 109 0.27 -7.68 -0.37
N VAL A 110 -0.91 -7.63 -1.01
CA VAL A 110 -1.18 -6.69 -2.10
C VAL A 110 -2.38 -5.83 -1.81
N THR A 111 -2.37 -4.63 -2.36
CA THR A 111 -3.45 -3.66 -2.21
C THR A 111 -4.77 -4.26 -2.70
N ARG A 112 -5.78 -4.16 -1.83
CA ARG A 112 -7.14 -4.60 -2.08
C ARG A 112 -8.03 -3.40 -2.30
N LEU A 113 -8.82 -3.41 -3.37
CA LEU A 113 -9.71 -2.30 -3.73
C LEU A 113 -11.14 -2.82 -3.90
N PRO A 114 -12.18 -2.01 -3.64
CA PRO A 114 -13.55 -2.32 -4.03
C PRO A 114 -13.60 -2.80 -5.48
N ALA A 115 -14.37 -3.85 -5.76
CA ALA A 115 -14.31 -4.54 -7.06
C ALA A 115 -14.47 -3.59 -8.26
N ALA A 116 -15.36 -2.59 -8.18
CA ALA A 116 -15.54 -1.60 -9.24
C ALA A 116 -14.29 -0.71 -9.44
N ALA A 117 -13.66 -0.25 -8.35
CA ALA A 117 -12.41 0.51 -8.41
C ALA A 117 -11.26 -0.34 -8.96
N TYR A 118 -11.15 -1.59 -8.49
CA TYR A 118 -10.14 -2.54 -8.98
C TYR A 118 -10.27 -2.77 -10.48
N ASN A 119 -11.48 -3.08 -10.97
CA ASN A 119 -11.72 -3.36 -12.38
C ASN A 119 -11.36 -2.15 -13.26
N ALA A 120 -11.85 -0.96 -12.91
CA ALA A 120 -11.52 0.26 -13.66
C ALA A 120 -10.01 0.55 -13.67
N PHE A 121 -9.34 0.33 -12.55
CA PHE A 121 -7.90 0.55 -12.42
C PHE A 121 -7.07 -0.48 -13.20
N ARG A 122 -7.41 -1.76 -13.10
CA ARG A 122 -6.82 -2.85 -13.88
C ARG A 122 -7.00 -2.63 -15.38
N ASP A 123 -8.21 -2.25 -15.80
CA ASP A 123 -8.53 -2.08 -17.22
C ASP A 123 -7.78 -0.87 -17.80
N ALA A 124 -7.63 0.22 -17.04
CA ALA A 124 -6.78 1.35 -17.41
C ALA A 124 -5.30 0.96 -17.55
N PHE A 125 -4.79 0.10 -16.65
CA PHE A 125 -3.43 -0.45 -16.76
C PHE A 125 -3.25 -1.31 -18.02
N VAL A 126 -4.16 -2.27 -18.24
CA VAL A 126 -4.14 -3.17 -19.41
C VAL A 126 -4.23 -2.40 -20.73
N ALA A 127 -5.01 -1.32 -20.78
CA ALA A 127 -5.12 -0.47 -21.97
C ALA A 127 -3.79 0.21 -22.36
N GLN A 128 -2.85 0.37 -21.41
CA GLN A 128 -1.54 0.97 -21.62
C GLN A 128 -0.39 -0.05 -21.68
N THR A 129 -0.69 -1.34 -21.64
CA THR A 129 0.29 -2.44 -21.71
C THR A 129 -0.03 -3.45 -22.81
N THR A 130 -0.73 -3.02 -23.86
CA THR A 130 -1.15 -3.87 -24.99
C THR A 130 0.02 -4.49 -25.77
N ASN A 131 1.22 -3.93 -25.63
CA ASN A 131 2.46 -4.42 -26.21
C ASN A 131 3.12 -5.53 -25.38
N LEU A 132 2.63 -5.82 -24.17
CA LEU A 132 3.15 -6.88 -23.33
C LEU A 132 2.35 -8.18 -23.54
N PRO A 133 3.01 -9.34 -23.66
CA PRO A 133 2.33 -10.62 -23.87
C PRO A 133 1.56 -11.05 -22.62
N LYS A 134 0.23 -10.96 -22.65
CA LYS A 134 -0.63 -11.42 -21.54
C LYS A 134 -0.60 -12.96 -21.44
N THR A 135 -0.64 -13.46 -20.21
CA THR A 135 -0.77 -14.89 -19.89
C THR A 135 -1.94 -15.13 -18.93
N SER A 136 -2.18 -16.39 -18.56
CA SER A 136 -3.21 -16.76 -17.58
C SER A 136 -2.94 -16.12 -16.21
N GLY A 137 -4.01 -15.78 -15.49
CA GLY A 137 -3.93 -15.33 -14.10
C GLY A 137 -3.32 -16.39 -13.17
N VAL A 138 -2.71 -15.93 -12.09
CA VAL A 138 -2.03 -16.77 -11.09
C VAL A 138 -2.57 -16.43 -9.71
N SER A 139 -3.15 -17.42 -9.03
CA SER A 139 -3.70 -17.26 -7.67
C SER A 139 -4.72 -16.11 -7.59
N ILE A 140 -4.43 -15.08 -6.81
CA ILE A 140 -5.29 -13.89 -6.62
C ILE A 140 -5.15 -12.85 -7.74
N PHE A 141 -4.22 -13.03 -8.66
CA PHE A 141 -3.94 -12.09 -9.75
C PHE A 141 -4.63 -12.53 -11.03
N ASP A 142 -5.45 -11.65 -11.60
CA ASP A 142 -6.16 -11.90 -12.85
C ASP A 142 -5.43 -11.37 -14.11
N THR A 143 -4.39 -10.55 -13.90
CA THR A 143 -3.68 -9.84 -14.96
C THR A 143 -2.19 -10.12 -14.82
N CYS A 144 -1.69 -10.99 -15.69
CA CYS A 144 -0.30 -11.40 -15.72
C CYS A 144 0.26 -11.34 -17.15
N TYR A 145 1.59 -11.23 -17.24
CA TYR A 145 2.34 -11.13 -18.48
C TYR A 145 3.49 -12.14 -18.47
N ASP A 146 3.77 -12.74 -19.62
CA ASP A 146 4.94 -13.60 -19.83
C ASP A 146 6.13 -12.75 -20.32
N LEU A 147 6.96 -12.33 -19.39
CA LEU A 147 8.12 -11.48 -19.69
C LEU A 147 9.40 -12.31 -19.87
N ASN A 148 9.29 -13.60 -20.14
CA ASN A 148 10.46 -14.43 -20.43
C ASN A 148 11.21 -13.91 -21.67
N GLY A 149 12.53 -13.79 -21.56
CA GLY A 149 13.39 -13.27 -22.62
C GLY A 149 13.42 -11.73 -22.75
N PHE A 150 12.64 -10.99 -21.95
CA PHE A 150 12.72 -9.53 -21.90
C PHE A 150 13.81 -9.08 -20.93
N VAL A 151 14.74 -8.22 -21.40
CA VAL A 151 15.77 -7.61 -20.53
C VAL A 151 15.18 -6.46 -19.71
N THR A 152 14.35 -5.62 -20.36
CA THR A 152 13.60 -4.54 -19.71
C THR A 152 12.25 -4.38 -20.39
N VAL A 153 11.25 -3.93 -19.62
CA VAL A 153 9.94 -3.57 -20.15
C VAL A 153 9.56 -2.17 -19.70
N ARG A 154 8.81 -1.46 -20.54
CA ARG A 154 8.18 -0.20 -20.17
C ARG A 154 6.76 -0.47 -19.75
N VAL A 155 6.38 0.08 -18.60
CA VAL A 155 5.04 -0.02 -18.01
C VAL A 155 4.58 1.37 -17.62
N PRO A 156 3.27 1.65 -17.63
CA PRO A 156 2.74 2.95 -17.22
C PRO A 156 3.05 3.21 -15.74
N THR A 157 3.19 4.49 -15.37
CA THR A 157 3.32 4.88 -13.96
C THR A 157 2.02 4.60 -13.21
N ILE A 158 2.13 4.21 -11.95
CA ILE A 158 0.98 4.06 -11.05
C ILE A 158 1.09 5.07 -9.92
N SER A 159 -0.02 5.76 -9.62
CA SER A 159 -0.06 6.74 -8.55
C SER A 159 -1.31 6.60 -7.67
N PHE A 160 -1.14 6.84 -6.38
CA PHE A 160 -2.22 7.04 -5.42
C PHE A 160 -2.40 8.53 -5.17
N TYR A 161 -3.62 9.02 -5.31
CA TYR A 161 -4.00 10.38 -4.97
C TYR A 161 -4.65 10.36 -3.60
N PHE A 162 -4.12 11.13 -2.67
CA PHE A 162 -4.68 11.23 -1.32
C PHE A 162 -5.56 12.47 -1.18
N LEU A 163 -6.44 12.44 -0.18
CA LEU A 163 -7.16 13.64 0.26
C LEU A 163 -6.15 14.70 0.73
N GLY A 164 -6.45 15.97 0.45
CA GLY A 164 -5.56 17.08 0.74
C GLY A 164 -4.50 17.36 -0.34
N GLY A 165 -4.40 16.52 -1.37
CA GLY A 165 -3.58 16.79 -2.56
C GLY A 165 -2.28 15.99 -2.74
N PRO A 166 -1.64 15.38 -1.72
CA PRO A 166 -0.46 14.56 -1.94
C PRO A 166 -0.67 13.41 -2.93
N ILE A 167 0.36 13.12 -3.72
CA ILE A 167 0.37 12.05 -4.71
C ILE A 167 1.57 11.14 -4.43
N LEU A 168 1.33 9.86 -4.25
CA LEU A 168 2.37 8.85 -4.15
C LEU A 168 2.49 8.08 -5.46
N THR A 169 3.63 8.20 -6.14
CA THR A 169 3.92 7.40 -7.34
C THR A 169 4.71 6.16 -6.96
N LEU A 170 4.22 4.99 -7.35
CA LEU A 170 4.82 3.72 -7.00
C LEU A 170 5.92 3.32 -7.99
N PRO A 171 7.03 2.74 -7.53
CA PRO A 171 8.01 2.12 -8.42
C PRO A 171 7.41 0.87 -9.06
N ALA A 172 7.89 0.49 -10.25
CA ALA A 172 7.35 -0.63 -11.03
C ALA A 172 7.28 -1.97 -10.27
N ARG A 173 8.30 -2.23 -9.44
CA ARG A 173 8.35 -3.43 -8.59
C ARG A 173 7.20 -3.52 -7.58
N ASN A 174 6.57 -2.40 -7.22
CA ASN A 174 5.46 -2.34 -6.27
C ASN A 174 4.10 -2.61 -6.94
N PHE A 175 4.02 -2.77 -8.27
CA PHE A 175 2.76 -3.07 -8.96
C PHE A 175 2.85 -4.12 -10.06
N LEU A 176 4.04 -4.50 -10.50
CA LEU A 176 4.25 -5.61 -11.43
C LEU A 176 5.30 -6.55 -10.84
N ILE A 177 4.83 -7.62 -10.19
CA ILE A 177 5.67 -8.51 -9.37
C ILE A 177 5.92 -9.86 -10.07
N PRO A 178 7.10 -10.46 -9.91
CA PRO A 178 7.33 -11.83 -10.35
C PRO A 178 6.51 -12.79 -9.48
N VAL A 179 5.85 -13.76 -10.10
CA VAL A 179 5.09 -14.81 -9.38
C VAL A 179 5.68 -16.21 -9.55
N ASP A 180 6.69 -16.34 -10.41
CA ASP A 180 7.49 -17.54 -10.60
C ASP A 180 8.94 -17.19 -10.99
N SER A 181 9.76 -18.22 -11.20
CA SER A 181 11.16 -18.07 -11.62
C SER A 181 11.35 -18.17 -13.14
N VAL A 182 10.28 -18.28 -13.92
CA VAL A 182 10.35 -18.51 -15.38
C VAL A 182 9.94 -17.29 -16.21
N GLY A 183 9.49 -16.21 -15.55
CA GLY A 183 9.27 -14.92 -16.19
C GLY A 183 7.83 -14.42 -16.16
N THR A 184 6.94 -15.03 -15.36
CA THR A 184 5.57 -14.52 -15.20
C THR A 184 5.54 -13.36 -14.21
N PHE A 185 5.02 -12.22 -14.65
CA PHE A 185 4.82 -11.04 -13.82
C PHE A 185 3.34 -10.66 -13.75
N CYS A 186 2.83 -10.38 -12.55
CA CYS A 186 1.42 -10.08 -12.33
C CYS A 186 1.21 -8.68 -11.77
N PHE A 187 0.09 -8.06 -12.18
CA PHE A 187 -0.37 -6.79 -11.64
C PHE A 187 -0.78 -6.96 -10.18
N ALA A 188 -0.02 -6.38 -9.26
CA ALA A 188 -0.04 -6.67 -7.83
C ALA A 188 -1.18 -5.97 -7.08
N PHE A 189 -2.40 -6.09 -7.60
CA PHE A 189 -3.64 -5.58 -7.02
C PHE A 189 -4.73 -6.63 -7.15
N ALA A 190 -5.70 -6.62 -6.24
CA ALA A 190 -6.81 -7.56 -6.29
C ALA A 190 -8.10 -6.94 -5.71
N PRO A 191 -9.28 -7.49 -6.04
CA PRO A 191 -10.53 -7.01 -5.46
C PRO A 191 -10.60 -7.34 -3.96
N SER A 192 -11.28 -6.46 -3.22
CA SER A 192 -11.68 -6.63 -1.83
C SER A 192 -13.07 -7.27 -1.78
N SER A 193 -13.24 -8.28 -0.93
CA SER A 193 -14.54 -8.95 -0.72
C SER A 193 -15.47 -8.18 0.22
N SER A 194 -14.94 -7.27 1.05
CA SER A 194 -15.70 -6.52 2.06
C SER A 194 -16.02 -5.08 1.66
N GLY A 195 -15.47 -4.60 0.53
CA GLY A 195 -15.56 -3.19 0.14
C GLY A 195 -14.60 -2.26 0.89
N LEU A 196 -13.89 -2.75 1.90
CA LEU A 196 -12.77 -2.02 2.52
C LEU A 196 -11.58 -1.97 1.55
N SER A 197 -10.98 -0.80 1.36
CA SER A 197 -9.71 -0.69 0.64
C SER A 197 -8.55 -0.91 1.62
N ILE A 198 -7.52 -1.61 1.17
CA ILE A 198 -6.35 -1.94 1.98
C ILE A 198 -5.12 -1.61 1.13
N ILE A 199 -4.23 -0.73 1.59
CA ILE A 199 -2.90 -0.57 1.00
C ILE A 199 -1.99 -1.65 1.57
N GLY A 200 -1.64 -2.64 0.75
CA GLY A 200 -0.84 -3.80 1.15
C GLY A 200 0.66 -3.53 1.20
N ASN A 201 1.42 -4.45 1.79
CA ASN A 201 2.86 -4.27 2.02
C ASN A 201 3.69 -4.14 0.75
N ILE A 202 3.37 -4.84 -0.34
CA ILE A 202 4.11 -4.71 -1.62
C ILE A 202 4.05 -3.27 -2.15
N GLN A 203 2.93 -2.57 -1.95
CA GLN A 203 2.81 -1.16 -2.35
C GLN A 203 3.56 -0.20 -1.43
N GLN A 204 3.94 -0.66 -0.24
CA GLN A 204 4.69 0.08 0.76
C GLN A 204 6.21 -0.16 0.66
N GLU A 205 6.67 -1.16 -0.10
CA GLU A 205 8.09 -1.54 -0.19
C GLU A 205 8.99 -0.43 -0.75
N GLY A 206 10.10 -0.18 -0.06
CA GLY A 206 11.10 0.85 -0.38
C GLY A 206 10.59 2.28 -0.26
N ILE A 207 9.51 2.50 0.49
CA ILE A 207 9.03 3.81 0.93
C ILE A 207 9.21 3.83 2.44
N GLU A 208 9.84 4.88 2.96
CA GLU A 208 9.86 5.11 4.41
C GLU A 208 8.48 5.61 4.84
N ILE A 209 7.75 4.80 5.60
CA ILE A 209 6.41 5.14 6.08
C ILE A 209 6.50 5.50 7.56
N SER A 210 6.04 6.70 7.90
CA SER A 210 6.06 7.20 9.27
C SER A 210 4.64 7.43 9.75
N VAL A 211 4.33 6.92 10.94
CA VAL A 211 3.04 7.14 11.59
C VAL A 211 3.26 8.09 12.75
N ASP A 212 2.61 9.24 12.69
CA ASP A 212 2.48 10.16 13.82
C ASP A 212 1.06 10.07 14.38
N GLY A 213 0.84 9.04 15.20
CA GLY A 213 -0.45 8.77 15.81
C GLY A 213 -0.88 9.84 16.81
N ALA A 214 0.07 10.58 17.39
CA ALA A 214 -0.21 11.64 18.35
C ALA A 214 -0.77 12.90 17.66
N ASN A 215 -0.25 13.25 16.49
CA ASN A 215 -0.72 14.40 15.72
C ASN A 215 -1.75 14.04 14.64
N GLY A 216 -1.97 12.74 14.38
CA GLY A 216 -2.99 12.26 13.46
C GLY A 216 -2.55 12.28 11.99
N TYR A 217 -1.30 11.91 11.71
CA TYR A 217 -0.76 11.92 10.36
C TYR A 217 -0.01 10.63 10.02
N ILE A 218 0.06 10.32 8.73
CA ILE A 218 1.00 9.36 8.17
C ILE A 218 1.81 10.04 7.06
N GLY A 219 3.10 9.78 7.05
CA GLY A 219 4.07 10.35 6.13
C GLY A 219 4.57 9.30 5.15
N PHE A 220 4.69 9.70 3.89
CA PHE A 220 5.38 8.95 2.85
C PHE A 220 6.70 9.67 2.57
N GLY A 221 7.78 9.15 3.14
CA GLY A 221 9.15 9.63 2.99
C GLY A 221 9.74 9.34 1.61
N PRO A 222 10.93 9.89 1.32
CA PRO A 222 11.66 9.56 0.10
C PRO A 222 11.97 8.05 0.02
N ASN A 223 12.09 7.53 -1.20
CA ASN A 223 12.41 6.11 -1.45
C ASN A 223 13.90 5.82 -1.20
N ILE A 224 14.34 5.93 0.06
CA ILE A 224 15.75 5.75 0.47
C ILE A 224 16.01 4.43 1.20
N CYS A 225 15.12 3.47 1.01
CA CYS A 225 15.37 2.06 1.30
C CYS A 225 15.70 1.32 -0.01
#